data_AF-A0A9D6N2X8-F1
#
_entry.id   AF-A0A9D6N2X8-F1
#
_cell.length_a   1.000
_cell.length_b   1.000
_cell.length_c   1.000
_cell.angle_alpha   90.00
_cell.angle_beta   90.00
_cell.angle_gamma   90.00
#
_symmetry.space_group_name_H-M   'P 1'
#
loop_
_entity.id
_entity.type
_entity.pdbx_description
1 polymer ?
#
loop_
_entity_poly.entity_id
_entity_poly.type
_entity_poly.pdbx_seq_one_letter_code
_entity_poly.pdbx_strand_id
1 'polypeptide(L)'
;MQLVIQVNTVSSSYECPICGEQAYANLGPELFLASGPKPVCRECGDEHAPALAALLDLAASASAFHLQSRDPSPSLCLSAAC
;
A
#
# COMPACT_ATOMS: atom_id res chain seq x y z
N MET A 1 6.83 -0.36 -21.27
CA MET A 1 5.96 -1.07 -20.31
C MET A 1 5.37 0.00 -19.41
N GLN A 2 4.06 0.23 -19.46
CA GLN A 2 3.41 1.32 -18.70
C GLN A 2 2.72 0.76 -17.47
N LEU A 3 3.02 1.34 -16.30
CA LEU A 3 2.36 1.02 -15.04
C LEU A 3 1.36 2.12 -14.67
N VAL A 4 0.30 1.71 -13.98
CA VAL A 4 -0.77 2.59 -13.48
C VAL A 4 -1.11 2.21 -12.06
N ILE A 5 -1.61 3.18 -11.28
CA ILE A 5 -2.19 2.91 -9.97
C ILE A 5 -3.67 2.56 -10.16
N GLN A 6 -4.09 1.41 -9.63
CA GLN A 6 -5.51 1.02 -9.57
C GLN A 6 -5.85 0.55 -8.16
N VAL A 7 -7.14 0.64 -7.80
CA VAL A 7 -7.63 0.10 -6.54
C VAL A 7 -7.93 -1.38 -6.72
N ASN A 8 -7.14 -2.22 -6.06
CA ASN A 8 -7.42 -3.64 -5.95
C ASN A 8 -8.50 -3.90 -4.91
N THR A 9 -9.56 -4.58 -5.31
CA THR A 9 -10.69 -4.95 -4.45
C THR A 9 -10.64 -6.41 -4.00
N VAL A 10 -9.62 -7.17 -4.40
CA VAL A 10 -9.48 -8.59 -4.09
C VAL A 10 -8.06 -8.89 -3.61
N SER A 11 -7.93 -9.38 -2.39
CA SER A 11 -6.65 -9.88 -1.88
C SER A 11 -6.46 -11.34 -2.30
N SER A 12 -5.42 -11.64 -3.07
CA SER A 12 -5.09 -13.00 -3.48
C SER A 12 -3.60 -13.16 -3.79
N SER A 13 -3.11 -14.40 -3.76
CA SER A 13 -1.82 -14.70 -4.38
C SER A 13 -1.91 -14.56 -5.89
N TYR A 14 -0.83 -14.12 -6.51
CA TYR A 14 -0.72 -13.98 -7.95
C TYR A 14 0.72 -14.23 -8.39
N GLU A 15 0.91 -14.39 -9.69
CA GLU A 15 2.23 -14.41 -10.32
C GLU A 15 2.48 -13.05 -10.94
N CYS A 16 3.61 -12.41 -10.60
CA CYS A 16 3.94 -11.10 -11.11
C CYS A 16 4.11 -11.15 -12.63
N PRO A 17 3.41 -10.30 -13.41
CA PRO A 17 3.47 -10.36 -14.87
C PRO A 17 4.79 -9.83 -15.45
N ILE A 18 5.75 -9.41 -14.60
CA ILE A 18 7.07 -8.91 -15.00
C ILE A 18 8.15 -9.94 -14.67
N CYS A 19 8.36 -10.26 -13.39
CA CYS A 19 9.42 -11.20 -12.99
C CYS A 19 8.97 -12.67 -12.95
N GLY A 20 7.66 -12.95 -12.97
CA GLY A 20 7.13 -14.31 -12.85
C GLY A 20 7.14 -14.86 -11.42
N GLU A 21 7.53 -14.08 -10.41
CA GLU A 21 7.54 -14.54 -9.02
C GLU A 21 6.15 -14.50 -8.37
N GLN A 22 5.95 -15.39 -7.39
CA GLN A 22 4.73 -15.43 -6.59
C GLN A 22 4.69 -14.23 -5.63
N ALA A 23 3.63 -13.43 -5.72
CA ALA A 23 3.39 -12.29 -4.85
C ALA A 23 1.98 -12.35 -4.25
N TYR A 24 1.72 -11.47 -3.27
CA TYR A 24 0.43 -11.35 -2.62
C TYR A 24 -0.12 -9.95 -2.84
N ALA A 25 -1.35 -9.87 -3.34
CA ALA A 25 -2.02 -8.61 -3.64
C ALA A 25 -2.82 -8.16 -2.41
N ASN A 26 -2.69 -6.88 -2.05
CA ASN A 26 -3.41 -6.30 -0.93
C ASN A 26 -4.69 -5.58 -1.39
N LEU A 27 -5.63 -5.38 -0.47
CA LEU A 27 -6.75 -4.47 -0.74
C LEU A 27 -6.26 -3.03 -0.77
N GLY A 28 -6.75 -2.24 -1.74
CA GLY A 28 -6.43 -0.83 -1.87
C GLY A 28 -5.57 -0.50 -3.09
N PRO A 29 -4.95 0.69 -3.15
CA PRO A 29 -4.16 1.13 -4.28
C PRO A 29 -2.90 0.27 -4.48
N GLU A 30 -2.74 -0.32 -5.66
CA GLU A 30 -1.56 -1.09 -6.08
C GLU A 30 -1.13 -0.72 -7.50
N LEU A 31 0.06 -1.16 -7.91
CA LEU A 31 0.54 -1.00 -9.28
C LEU A 31 0.02 -2.14 -10.16
N PHE A 32 -0.47 -1.77 -11.35
CA PHE A 32 -0.93 -2.70 -12.38
C PHE A 32 -0.25 -2.40 -13.70
N LEU A 33 -0.15 -3.41 -14.56
CA LEU A 33 0.15 -3.17 -15.97
C LEU A 33 -1.03 -2.41 -16.60
N ALA A 34 -0.75 -1.33 -17.33
CA ALA A 34 -1.80 -0.59 -18.04
C ALA A 34 -2.60 -1.47 -19.02
N SER A 35 -1.98 -2.55 -19.51
CA SER A 35 -2.55 -3.49 -20.45
C SER A 35 -3.31 -4.66 -19.83
N GLY A 36 -3.35 -4.80 -18.50
CA GLY A 36 -3.93 -6.00 -17.89
C GLY A 36 -4.39 -5.83 -16.45
N PRO A 37 -5.25 -6.74 -15.97
CA PRO A 37 -5.84 -6.67 -14.63
C PRO A 37 -4.94 -7.27 -13.55
N LYS A 38 -3.68 -7.58 -13.85
CA LYS A 38 -2.76 -8.23 -12.90
C LYS A 38 -1.92 -7.17 -12.18
N PRO A 39 -1.84 -7.23 -10.84
CA PRO A 39 -0.94 -6.37 -10.09
C PRO A 39 0.52 -6.72 -10.37
N VAL A 40 1.38 -5.74 -10.11
CA VAL A 40 2.84 -5.84 -10.22
C VAL A 40 3.42 -5.88 -8.82
N CYS A 41 4.40 -6.77 -8.61
CA CYS A 41 5.05 -6.89 -7.30
C CYS A 41 5.81 -5.60 -6.96
N ARG A 42 6.12 -5.44 -5.67
CA ARG A 42 6.74 -4.22 -5.16
C ARG A 42 8.06 -3.91 -5.87
N GLU A 43 8.94 -4.90 -5.97
CA GLU A 43 10.29 -4.75 -6.54
C GLU A 43 10.25 -4.34 -8.02
N CYS A 44 9.43 -5.01 -8.84
CA CYS A 44 9.24 -4.61 -10.23
C CYS A 44 8.57 -3.23 -10.36
N GLY A 45 7.72 -2.86 -9.41
CA GLY A 45 7.12 -1.54 -9.33
C GLY A 45 8.15 -0.43 -9.07
N ASP A 46 9.04 -0.67 -8.11
CA ASP A 46 10.14 0.24 -7.76
C ASP A 46 11.14 0.38 -8.92
N GLU A 47 11.43 -0.70 -9.66
CA GLU A 47 12.34 -0.67 -10.80
C GLU A 47 11.74 0.05 -12.02
N HIS A 48 10.50 -0.28 -12.39
CA HIS A 48 9.92 0.19 -13.66
C HIS A 48 9.07 1.46 -13.54
N ALA A 49 8.58 1.81 -12.34
CA ALA A 49 7.82 3.03 -12.10
C ALA A 49 8.06 3.61 -10.69
N PRO A 50 9.31 4.00 -10.36
CA PRO A 50 9.68 4.46 -9.02
C PRO A 50 8.84 5.63 -8.51
N ALA A 51 8.44 6.55 -9.40
CA ALA A 51 7.57 7.67 -9.04
C ALA A 51 6.17 7.24 -8.60
N LEU A 52 5.59 6.21 -9.25
CA LEU A 52 4.28 5.68 -8.85
C LEU A 52 4.37 4.87 -7.56
N ALA A 53 5.46 4.11 -7.38
CA ALA A 53 5.71 3.38 -6.14
C ALA A 53 5.84 4.33 -4.94
N ALA A 54 6.57 5.44 -5.10
CA ALA A 54 6.68 6.48 -4.07
C ALA A 54 5.34 7.13 -3.71
N LEU A 55 4.41 7.28 -4.68
CA LEU A 55 3.06 7.77 -4.38
C LEU A 55 2.26 6.77 -3.54
N LEU A 56 2.45 5.46 -3.75
CA LEU A 56 1.83 4.44 -2.90
C LEU A 56 2.39 4.47 -1.47
N ASP A 57 3.70 4.63 -1.32
CA ASP A 57 4.32 4.79 0.02
C ASP A 57 3.80 6.01 0.76
N LEU A 58 3.65 7.12 0.04
CA LEU A 58 3.09 8.34 0.60
C LEU A 58 1.63 8.12 1.04
N ALA A 59 0.81 7.46 0.22
CA ALA A 59 -0.58 7.15 0.55
C ALA A 59 -0.70 6.22 1.77
N ALA A 60 0.17 5.20 1.86
CA ALA A 60 0.24 4.31 3.02
C ALA A 60 0.63 5.08 4.29
N SER A 61 1.64 5.95 4.20
CA SER A 61 2.09 6.78 5.32
C SER A 61 1.02 7.76 5.79
N ALA A 62 0.31 8.42 4.86
CA ALA A 62 -0.79 9.31 5.17
C ALA A 62 -1.94 8.57 5.87
N SER A 63 -2.25 7.34 5.42
CA SER A 63 -3.28 6.49 6.03
C SER A 63 -2.90 6.09 7.45
N ALA A 64 -1.63 5.70 7.67
CA ALA A 64 -1.12 5.37 9.00
C ALA A 64 -1.16 6.57 9.96
N PHE A 65 -0.77 7.76 9.49
CA PHE A 65 -0.87 8.99 10.27
C PHE A 65 -2.32 9.32 10.64
N HIS A 66 -3.25 9.15 9.69
CA HIS A 66 -4.67 9.39 9.96
C HIS A 66 -5.21 8.50 11.08
N LEU A 67 -4.85 7.21 11.08
CA LEU A 67 -5.25 6.28 12.14
C LEU A 67 -4.68 6.67 13.51
N GLN A 68 -3.42 7.13 13.57
CA GLN A 68 -2.81 7.62 14.81
C GLN A 68 -3.45 8.92 15.31
N SER A 69 -3.78 9.84 14.40
CA SER A 69 -4.41 11.13 14.75
C SER A 69 -5.86 10.98 15.23
N ARG A 70 -6.47 9.81 15.01
CA ARG A 70 -7.83 9.48 15.47
C ARG A 70 -7.88 8.86 16.87
N ASP A 71 -6.75 8.66 17.55
CA ASP A 71 -6.74 8.27 18.95
C ASP A 71 -7.21 9.47 19.81
N PRO A 72 -8.41 9.42 20.43
CA PRO A 72 -8.83 10.46 21.35
C PRO A 72 -7.97 10.35 22.61
N SER A 73 -7.19 11.40 22.89
CA SER A 73 -6.45 11.71 24.13
C SER A 73 -6.16 10.57 25.12
N PRO A 74 -4.89 10.34 25.54
CA PRO A 74 -4.65 9.57 26.76
C PRO A 74 -5.30 10.33 27.92
N SER A 75 -6.36 9.77 28.49
CA SER A 75 -6.94 10.24 29.73
C SER A 75 -5.82 10.35 30.76
N LEU A 76 -5.43 11.59 31.05
CA LEU A 76 -4.70 11.98 32.25
C LEU A 76 -5.47 11.44 33.46
N CYS A 77 -5.07 10.28 33.97
CA CYS A 77 -5.20 9.97 35.38
C CYS A 77 -3.82 10.08 36.01
N LEU A 78 -3.40 11.34 36.15
CA LEU A 78 -2.39 11.74 37.13
C LEU A 78 -2.95 11.38 38.53
N SER A 79 -2.19 10.58 39.29
CA SER A 79 -2.10 10.64 40.76
C SER A 79 -3.42 10.86 41.54
N ALA A 80 -3.93 9.79 42.15
CA ALA A 80 -4.51 9.88 43.49
C ALA A 80 -3.69 8.97 44.42
N ALA A 81 -2.61 9.52 44.95
CA ALA A 81 -2.20 9.18 46.30
C ALA A 81 -3.19 9.83 47.27
N CYS A 82 -3.91 9.00 48.03
CA CYS A 82 -4.41 9.24 49.39
C CYS A 82 -4.85 7.90 49.96
#